data_AF-A0AAW0PV31-F1
#
_entry.id   AF-A0AAW0PV31-F1
#
_cell.length_a   1.000
_cell.length_b   1.000
_cell.length_c   1.000
_cell.angle_alpha   90.00
_cell.angle_beta   90.00
_cell.angle_gamma   90.00
#
_symmetry.space_group_name_H-M   'P 1'
#
loop_
_entity.id
_entity.type
_entity.pdbx_description
1 polymer ?
#
loop_
_entity_poly.entity_id
_entity_poly.type
_entity_poly.pdbx_seq_one_letter_code
_entity_poly.pdbx_strand_id
1 'polypeptide(L)'
;MESDFEMLKKWQDMETEQDKDTNTDAEEVSLKRQRDTPSKTPRATKKQRPRPTPTQPASTSLASAQHHLKHGRDLPLRCHYDKVCLKYVPKSPHGLSSILVGGDRLTEGNSRNIQWAFADGDTKEDRLEGLTFKFEDWHAIRNLFEIYHHIFYKESAAKDHGTLVSNMNKLRCNNAKQGPHAAFNAYKEFVKKDTYALFLTATLQHFGMKDLADTPEGFIPDSVLNGSPEMQRSWLHEAVAKIVDIFVTFDDIADIATGVEEAAKSQPTKANEYPCRNPGCAIIYKYQKSRENHERDVHGLASASVAITDRHNTQTVDHKKQHTEARLSFGLLLMDMQDAVKEGDGERLLRLYSVAFLLYKTYGHHQYAYSTFLLTVQVNATLSPSLAHSIKWNRFWNGQGGQGRNIPLDLHLEHLNNFLKSFLKRSGPNITEQAANRVSKALGVLKVMMEITDRELGVTKSGIHQSPSLTDDVACLVHILTEAKVFQNIPGREFTAFPKFERDLFAKTTHTKLWGWMKAKLKEWRSVPI
;
A
#
# COMPACT_ATOMS: atom_id res chain seq x y z
N MET A 1 14.29 -31.18 9.93
CA MET A 1 15.73 -30.90 9.67
C MET A 1 16.09 -31.00 8.19
N GLU A 2 15.56 -31.95 7.40
CA GLU A 2 15.66 -31.91 5.92
C GLU A 2 14.67 -30.94 5.25
N SER A 3 13.55 -30.63 5.91
CA SER A 3 12.46 -29.78 5.38
C SER A 3 12.85 -28.32 5.13
N ASP A 4 13.68 -27.73 5.99
CA ASP A 4 13.98 -26.29 5.93
C ASP A 4 15.09 -26.00 4.91
N PHE A 5 15.97 -26.99 4.69
CA PHE A 5 16.96 -26.97 3.61
C PHE A 5 16.32 -27.23 2.25
N GLU A 6 15.31 -28.13 2.16
CA GLU A 6 14.47 -28.25 0.98
C GLU A 6 13.64 -26.99 0.71
N MET A 7 13.20 -26.26 1.74
CA MET A 7 12.44 -25.01 1.57
C MET A 7 13.33 -23.89 1.02
N LEU A 8 14.56 -23.75 1.51
CA LEU A 8 15.58 -22.83 0.98
C LEU A 8 15.99 -23.18 -0.46
N LYS A 9 16.09 -24.47 -0.78
CA LYS A 9 16.42 -24.96 -2.13
C LYS A 9 15.25 -24.75 -3.10
N LYS A 10 14.01 -25.05 -2.68
CA LYS A 10 12.78 -24.72 -3.43
C LYS A 10 12.62 -23.21 -3.62
N TRP A 11 13.05 -22.39 -2.67
CA TRP A 11 13.04 -20.92 -2.80
C TRP A 11 14.04 -20.44 -3.86
N GLN A 12 15.24 -21.03 -3.93
CA GLN A 12 16.22 -20.77 -5.01
C GLN A 12 15.77 -21.33 -6.38
N ASP A 13 15.10 -22.48 -6.39
CA ASP A 13 14.60 -23.12 -7.61
C ASP A 13 13.37 -22.36 -8.19
N MET A 14 12.51 -21.80 -7.33
CA MET A 14 11.39 -20.94 -7.75
C MET A 14 11.86 -19.59 -8.31
N GLU A 15 12.92 -18.98 -7.77
CA GLU A 15 13.51 -17.74 -8.33
C GLU A 15 14.18 -17.99 -9.69
N THR A 16 14.77 -19.18 -9.91
CA THR A 16 15.40 -19.53 -11.19
C THR A 16 14.41 -19.98 -12.28
N GLU A 17 13.19 -20.41 -11.93
CA GLU A 17 12.09 -20.58 -12.89
C GLU A 17 11.46 -19.23 -13.27
N GLN A 18 11.35 -18.28 -12.34
CA GLN A 18 10.87 -16.92 -12.61
C GLN A 18 11.84 -16.12 -13.52
N ASP A 19 13.15 -16.35 -13.40
CA ASP A 19 14.18 -15.81 -14.29
C ASP A 19 14.27 -16.52 -15.67
N LYS A 20 13.67 -17.72 -15.83
CA LYS A 20 13.64 -18.45 -17.11
C LYS A 20 12.39 -18.16 -17.94
N ASP A 21 11.25 -17.95 -17.29
CA ASP A 21 10.01 -17.50 -17.97
C ASP A 21 10.12 -16.05 -18.48
N THR A 22 10.95 -15.22 -17.85
CA THR A 22 11.25 -13.86 -18.33
C THR A 22 12.20 -13.83 -19.54
N ASN A 23 12.95 -14.89 -19.80
CA ASN A 23 13.92 -14.95 -20.91
C ASN A 23 13.36 -15.69 -22.14
N THR A 24 12.39 -16.61 -21.96
CA THR A 24 11.75 -17.33 -23.08
C THR A 24 10.73 -16.46 -23.85
N ASP A 25 10.06 -15.52 -23.18
CA ASP A 25 9.17 -14.55 -23.85
C ASP A 25 9.94 -13.42 -24.56
N ALA A 26 11.17 -13.11 -24.13
CA ALA A 26 12.03 -12.12 -24.78
C ALA A 26 12.68 -12.68 -26.07
N GLU A 27 13.05 -13.97 -26.11
CA GLU A 27 13.57 -14.60 -27.32
C GLU A 27 12.47 -14.87 -28.37
N GLU A 28 11.24 -15.20 -27.96
CA GLU A 28 10.13 -15.43 -28.92
C GLU A 28 9.66 -14.13 -29.61
N VAL A 29 9.80 -12.98 -28.95
CA VAL A 29 9.50 -11.65 -29.53
C VAL A 29 10.64 -11.15 -30.43
N SER A 30 11.88 -11.52 -30.15
CA SER A 30 13.04 -11.19 -30.99
C SER A 30 13.06 -12.02 -32.29
N LEU A 31 12.70 -13.30 -32.22
CA LEU A 31 12.63 -14.21 -33.39
C LEU A 31 11.43 -13.96 -34.32
N LYS A 32 10.35 -13.31 -33.84
CA LYS A 32 9.21 -12.88 -34.67
C LYS A 32 9.44 -11.56 -35.43
N ARG A 33 10.44 -10.75 -35.05
CA ARG A 33 10.76 -9.46 -35.73
C ARG A 33 11.76 -9.57 -36.89
N GLN A 34 12.37 -10.73 -37.13
CA GLN A 34 13.33 -10.94 -38.21
C GLN A 34 12.77 -11.65 -39.46
N ARG A 35 11.45 -11.93 -39.51
CA ARG A 35 10.81 -12.58 -40.68
C ARG A 35 9.80 -11.67 -41.35
N ASP A 36 10.24 -10.56 -41.93
CA ASP A 36 9.48 -9.83 -42.94
C ASP A 36 10.44 -9.05 -43.85
N THR A 37 10.95 -9.72 -44.89
CA THR A 37 11.46 -9.10 -46.14
C THR A 37 11.61 -10.20 -47.22
N PRO A 38 11.20 -9.97 -48.48
CA PRO A 38 11.05 -11.04 -49.46
C PRO A 38 12.29 -11.22 -50.36
N SER A 39 12.72 -12.46 -50.56
CA SER A 39 13.67 -12.84 -51.62
C SER A 39 13.46 -14.29 -52.05
N LYS A 40 13.65 -14.54 -53.34
CA LYS A 40 13.13 -15.64 -54.17
C LYS A 40 13.86 -16.99 -53.94
N THR A 41 13.06 -18.08 -53.90
CA THR A 41 13.23 -19.55 -54.22
C THR A 41 14.59 -20.18 -54.60
N PRO A 42 14.80 -21.54 -54.54
CA PRO A 42 13.86 -22.63 -54.18
C PRO A 42 14.36 -23.74 -53.19
N ARG A 43 13.38 -24.26 -52.43
CA ARG A 43 13.06 -25.68 -52.08
C ARG A 43 14.19 -26.70 -51.82
N ALA A 44 14.31 -27.11 -50.55
CA ALA A 44 14.75 -28.46 -50.17
C ALA A 44 13.95 -28.98 -48.95
N THR A 45 13.40 -30.18 -49.09
CA THR A 45 12.54 -30.92 -48.15
C THR A 45 13.33 -31.58 -47.01
N LYS A 46 12.85 -31.56 -45.75
CA LYS A 46 12.59 -32.78 -44.94
C LYS A 46 12.10 -32.53 -43.49
N LYS A 47 11.07 -33.32 -43.16
CA LYS A 47 10.70 -33.97 -41.88
C LYS A 47 10.20 -33.14 -40.69
N GLN A 48 8.87 -33.16 -40.56
CA GLN A 48 8.09 -32.88 -39.36
C GLN A 48 8.45 -33.84 -38.20
N ARG A 49 8.55 -33.29 -36.98
CA ARG A 49 8.35 -34.02 -35.71
C ARG A 49 7.00 -33.60 -35.12
N PRO A 50 6.28 -34.52 -34.44
CA PRO A 50 4.92 -34.27 -33.97
C PRO A 50 4.88 -33.36 -32.73
N ARG A 51 3.81 -32.57 -32.65
CA ARG A 51 3.43 -31.66 -31.56
C ARG A 51 2.86 -32.46 -30.38
N PRO A 52 3.19 -32.18 -29.11
CA PRO A 52 2.46 -32.77 -27.99
C PRO A 52 1.16 -32.00 -27.71
N THR A 53 0.13 -32.77 -27.41
CA THR A 53 -1.24 -32.39 -27.03
C THR A 53 -1.29 -31.78 -25.62
N PRO A 54 -2.22 -30.86 -25.30
CA PRO A 54 -2.25 -30.21 -24.00
C PRO A 54 -3.01 -31.05 -22.96
N THR A 55 -2.33 -31.41 -21.86
CA THR A 55 -2.93 -32.06 -20.69
C THR A 55 -3.51 -31.01 -19.72
N GLN A 56 -4.78 -31.19 -19.34
CA GLN A 56 -5.46 -30.42 -18.30
C GLN A 56 -4.81 -30.64 -16.90
N PRO A 57 -4.87 -29.66 -15.99
CA PRO A 57 -4.35 -29.84 -14.64
C PRO A 57 -5.30 -30.72 -13.82
N ALA A 58 -4.77 -31.84 -13.31
CA ALA A 58 -5.47 -32.74 -12.43
C ALA A 58 -5.59 -32.14 -11.01
N SER A 59 -6.82 -32.16 -10.50
CA SER A 59 -7.16 -31.96 -9.09
C SER A 59 -6.57 -33.10 -8.23
N THR A 60 -5.60 -32.80 -7.37
CA THR A 60 -5.14 -33.77 -6.34
C THR A 60 -5.79 -33.48 -5.00
N SER A 61 -6.72 -34.36 -4.64
CA SER A 61 -7.33 -34.49 -3.33
C SER A 61 -6.35 -35.03 -2.28
N LEU A 62 -6.59 -34.60 -1.04
CA LEU A 62 -5.96 -34.86 0.27
C LEU A 62 -5.69 -36.33 0.71
N ALA A 63 -5.42 -37.30 -0.17
CA ALA A 63 -5.46 -38.72 0.20
C ALA A 63 -4.15 -39.55 0.05
N SER A 64 -3.01 -38.98 -0.38
CA SER A 64 -1.80 -39.77 -0.67
C SER A 64 -0.65 -39.66 0.35
N ALA A 65 -0.86 -38.99 1.49
CA ALA A 65 0.17 -38.83 2.53
C ALA A 65 0.14 -39.92 3.64
N GLN A 66 -0.62 -41.00 3.49
CA GLN A 66 -0.86 -41.99 4.57
C GLN A 66 -0.13 -43.34 4.42
N HIS A 67 0.73 -43.56 3.43
CA HIS A 67 1.29 -44.90 3.19
C HIS A 67 2.81 -45.09 3.41
N HIS A 68 3.53 -44.10 3.93
CA HIS A 68 4.97 -44.21 4.23
C HIS A 68 5.36 -44.03 5.71
N LEU A 69 4.51 -44.48 6.63
CA LEU A 69 4.82 -44.58 8.07
C LEU A 69 4.67 -46.03 8.55
N LYS A 70 5.49 -46.94 8.01
CA LYS A 70 5.77 -48.24 8.64
C LYS A 70 7.27 -48.49 8.50
N HIS A 71 7.95 -48.53 9.64
CA HIS A 71 9.39 -48.78 9.84
C HIS A 71 10.30 -47.54 9.80
N GLY A 72 10.37 -46.85 10.94
CA GLY A 72 11.38 -45.82 11.20
C GLY A 72 11.31 -45.35 12.65
N ARG A 73 12.16 -45.94 13.49
CA ARG A 73 12.52 -45.61 14.89
C ARG A 73 11.84 -44.39 15.51
N ASP A 74 11.18 -44.62 16.65
CA ASP A 74 10.70 -43.63 17.61
C ASP A 74 11.76 -42.56 17.91
N LEU A 75 11.64 -41.41 17.26
CA LEU A 75 12.19 -40.15 17.73
C LEU A 75 11.01 -39.34 18.27
N PRO A 76 11.00 -38.97 19.56
CA PRO A 76 9.87 -38.26 20.13
C PRO A 76 9.77 -36.87 19.47
N LEU A 77 8.70 -36.64 18.71
CA LEU A 77 8.34 -35.33 18.14
C LEU A 77 8.50 -34.19 19.17
N ARG A 78 8.23 -34.47 20.46
CA ARG A 78 8.40 -33.58 21.61
C ARG A 78 9.76 -32.88 21.70
N CYS A 79 10.86 -33.52 21.28
CA CYS A 79 12.21 -32.95 21.39
C CYS A 79 12.49 -31.80 20.39
N HIS A 80 11.75 -31.73 19.27
CA HIS A 80 11.85 -30.61 18.34
C HIS A 80 10.97 -29.43 18.75
N TYR A 81 9.82 -29.69 19.40
CA TYR A 81 8.92 -28.65 19.95
C TYR A 81 9.61 -27.80 21.02
N ASP A 82 10.27 -28.43 22.00
CA ASP A 82 10.93 -27.70 23.10
C ASP A 82 12.08 -26.81 22.61
N LYS A 83 12.79 -27.19 21.53
CA LYS A 83 13.95 -26.43 21.01
C LYS A 83 13.58 -25.18 20.23
N VAL A 84 12.38 -25.11 19.66
CA VAL A 84 11.92 -23.94 18.89
C VAL A 84 11.30 -22.93 19.85
N CYS A 85 10.31 -23.33 20.67
CA CYS A 85 9.60 -22.39 21.55
C CYS A 85 10.52 -21.71 22.59
N LEU A 86 11.49 -22.44 23.15
CA LEU A 86 12.46 -21.88 24.12
C LEU A 86 13.49 -20.91 23.52
N LYS A 87 13.69 -20.92 22.19
CA LYS A 87 14.77 -20.15 21.54
C LYS A 87 14.30 -18.79 21.01
N TYR A 88 13.02 -18.65 20.66
CA TYR A 88 12.52 -17.48 19.94
C TYR A 88 11.64 -16.55 20.79
N VAL A 89 11.04 -17.03 21.88
CA VAL A 89 10.23 -16.20 22.77
C VAL A 89 11.11 -15.50 23.80
N PRO A 90 11.15 -14.16 23.84
CA PRO A 90 12.05 -13.44 24.73
C PRO A 90 11.60 -13.55 26.20
N LYS A 91 12.58 -13.79 27.07
CA LYS A 91 12.39 -13.89 28.52
C LYS A 91 13.11 -12.75 29.22
N SER A 92 12.42 -12.14 30.18
CA SER A 92 12.98 -11.24 31.17
C SER A 92 13.18 -11.97 32.50
N PRO A 93 13.93 -11.41 33.47
CA PRO A 93 14.04 -11.95 34.82
C PRO A 93 12.68 -12.13 35.54
N HIS A 94 11.63 -11.44 35.06
CA HIS A 94 10.27 -11.48 35.61
C HIS A 94 9.30 -12.35 34.80
N GLY A 95 9.81 -13.13 33.84
CA GLY A 95 9.02 -14.01 32.97
C GLY A 95 8.98 -13.52 31.51
N LEU A 96 7.96 -13.95 30.78
CA LEU A 96 7.75 -13.67 29.35
C LEU A 96 7.81 -12.16 29.06
N SER A 97 8.63 -11.77 28.07
CA SER A 97 8.70 -10.40 27.56
C SER A 97 7.98 -10.32 26.22
N SER A 98 7.35 -9.18 25.93
CA SER A 98 6.74 -8.95 24.62
C SER A 98 7.67 -8.14 23.73
N ILE A 99 7.98 -8.65 22.54
CA ILE A 99 8.71 -7.91 21.51
C ILE A 99 7.85 -7.72 20.26
N LEU A 100 8.14 -6.65 19.55
CA LEU A 100 7.58 -6.41 18.23
C LEU A 100 8.46 -7.07 17.18
N VAL A 101 7.83 -7.86 16.31
CA VAL A 101 8.49 -8.46 15.15
C VAL A 101 7.85 -7.90 13.89
N GLY A 102 8.62 -7.05 13.22
CA GLY A 102 8.22 -6.36 12.00
C GLY A 102 8.74 -7.06 10.75
N GLY A 103 7.94 -7.07 9.69
CA GLY A 103 8.35 -7.53 8.38
C GLY A 103 7.41 -7.07 7.28
N ASP A 104 7.69 -7.50 6.05
CA ASP A 104 6.74 -7.34 4.96
C ASP A 104 5.46 -8.17 5.22
N ARG A 105 4.46 -8.01 4.35
CA ARG A 105 3.16 -8.68 4.54
C ARG A 105 3.28 -10.21 4.53
N LEU A 106 4.21 -10.76 3.73
CA LEU A 106 4.40 -12.20 3.66
C LEU A 106 5.00 -12.73 4.96
N THR A 107 6.01 -12.07 5.50
CA THR A 107 6.65 -12.41 6.78
C THR A 107 5.64 -12.34 7.93
N GLU A 108 4.85 -11.27 8.01
CA GLU A 108 3.82 -11.11 9.04
C GLU A 108 2.76 -12.22 8.96
N GLY A 109 2.27 -12.51 7.75
CA GLY A 109 1.28 -13.57 7.53
C GLY A 109 1.78 -14.96 7.91
N ASN A 110 3.00 -15.30 7.50
CA ASN A 110 3.61 -16.60 7.82
C ASN A 110 3.85 -16.73 9.33
N SER A 111 4.36 -15.68 9.96
CA SER A 111 4.60 -15.67 11.41
C SER A 111 3.32 -15.85 12.21
N ARG A 112 2.22 -15.22 11.77
CA ARG A 112 0.91 -15.38 12.38
C ARG A 112 0.34 -16.79 12.18
N ASN A 113 0.46 -17.34 10.99
CA ASN A 113 0.05 -18.72 10.72
C ASN A 113 0.80 -19.71 11.62
N ILE A 114 2.09 -19.46 11.89
CA ILE A 114 2.87 -20.24 12.86
C ILE A 114 2.27 -20.05 14.25
N GLN A 115 2.07 -18.84 14.73
CA GLN A 115 1.48 -18.60 16.06
C GLN A 115 0.12 -19.31 16.23
N TRP A 116 -0.70 -19.34 15.18
CA TRP A 116 -1.96 -20.09 15.17
C TRP A 116 -1.78 -21.60 15.22
N ALA A 117 -0.78 -22.14 14.53
CA ALA A 117 -0.48 -23.57 14.57
C ALA A 117 0.01 -24.05 15.94
N PHE A 118 0.49 -23.12 16.78
CA PHE A 118 0.94 -23.37 18.15
C PHE A 118 -0.07 -22.93 19.22
N ALA A 119 -1.27 -22.48 18.83
CA ALA A 119 -2.24 -21.87 19.75
C ALA A 119 -2.78 -22.81 20.84
N ASP A 120 -2.62 -24.12 20.69
CA ASP A 120 -3.02 -25.17 21.64
C ASP A 120 -1.90 -25.55 22.63
N GLY A 121 -0.75 -24.87 22.60
CA GLY A 121 0.34 -25.09 23.54
C GLY A 121 -0.06 -24.90 25.01
N ASP A 122 0.51 -25.71 25.91
CA ASP A 122 0.18 -25.71 27.34
C ASP A 122 0.64 -24.40 28.03
N THR A 123 1.82 -23.90 27.67
CA THR A 123 2.39 -22.67 28.23
C THR A 123 2.28 -21.48 27.27
N LYS A 124 2.46 -20.26 27.79
CA LYS A 124 2.49 -19.04 26.97
C LYS A 124 3.62 -19.11 25.94
N GLU A 125 4.74 -19.69 26.34
CA GLU A 125 5.91 -19.92 25.52
C GLU A 125 5.63 -20.91 24.39
N ASP A 126 4.92 -22.00 24.68
CA ASP A 126 4.53 -22.99 23.67
C ASP A 126 3.62 -22.38 22.62
N ARG A 127 2.73 -21.46 23.04
CA ARG A 127 1.85 -20.68 22.18
C ARG A 127 2.52 -19.52 21.46
N LEU A 128 3.84 -19.34 21.63
CA LEU A 128 4.60 -18.23 21.09
C LEU A 128 4.03 -16.87 21.50
N GLU A 129 3.38 -16.79 22.66
CA GLU A 129 2.97 -15.52 23.25
C GLU A 129 4.22 -14.69 23.57
N GLY A 130 4.12 -13.37 23.48
CA GLY A 130 5.26 -12.46 23.63
C GLY A 130 5.93 -12.09 22.30
N LEU A 131 5.54 -12.72 21.19
CA LEU A 131 5.84 -12.22 19.85
C LEU A 131 4.61 -11.50 19.31
N THR A 132 4.72 -10.18 19.13
CA THR A 132 3.67 -9.38 18.48
C THR A 132 4.11 -9.04 17.07
N PHE A 133 3.50 -9.72 16.10
CA PHE A 133 3.79 -9.52 14.68
C PHE A 133 3.05 -8.33 14.12
N LYS A 134 3.75 -7.54 13.31
CA LYS A 134 3.20 -6.40 12.58
C LYS A 134 3.78 -6.32 11.17
N PHE A 135 2.98 -5.80 10.24
CA PHE A 135 3.49 -5.46 8.91
C PHE A 135 4.13 -4.07 8.96
N GLU A 136 5.13 -3.85 8.12
CA GLU A 136 5.89 -2.60 8.00
C GLU A 136 5.53 -1.82 6.72
N ASP A 137 6.05 -0.59 6.62
CA ASP A 137 5.47 0.44 5.75
C ASP A 137 6.00 0.47 4.32
N TRP A 138 7.25 0.08 4.05
CA TRP A 138 7.81 0.25 2.70
C TRP A 138 7.05 -0.57 1.67
N HIS A 139 6.88 -1.88 1.91
CA HIS A 139 6.14 -2.74 0.99
C HIS A 139 4.65 -2.37 0.90
N ALA A 140 4.05 -1.94 2.01
CA ALA A 140 2.66 -1.49 2.03
C ALA A 140 2.49 -0.25 1.13
N ILE A 141 3.31 0.79 1.34
CA ILE A 141 3.27 2.00 0.50
C ILE A 141 3.57 1.65 -0.96
N ARG A 142 4.52 0.74 -1.25
CA ARG A 142 4.78 0.24 -2.62
C ARG A 142 3.53 -0.33 -3.28
N ASN A 143 2.73 -1.12 -2.55
CA ASN A 143 1.48 -1.66 -3.06
C ASN A 143 0.45 -0.56 -3.39
N LEU A 144 0.43 0.55 -2.65
CA LEU A 144 -0.41 1.69 -3.03
C LEU A 144 0.06 2.35 -4.34
N PHE A 145 1.36 2.39 -4.62
CA PHE A 145 1.87 2.82 -5.93
C PHE A 145 1.47 1.84 -7.05
N GLU A 146 1.39 0.53 -6.76
CA GLU A 146 0.85 -0.46 -7.69
C GLU A 146 -0.64 -0.23 -7.98
N ILE A 147 -1.44 0.08 -6.97
CA ILE A 147 -2.85 0.45 -7.15
C ILE A 147 -2.95 1.75 -7.98
N TYR A 148 -2.14 2.77 -7.65
CA TYR A 148 -2.10 4.02 -8.41
C TYR A 148 -1.76 3.77 -9.88
N HIS A 149 -0.77 2.91 -10.14
CA HIS A 149 -0.43 2.46 -11.50
C HIS A 149 -1.60 1.77 -12.18
N HIS A 150 -2.25 0.81 -11.51
CA HIS A 150 -3.40 0.09 -12.06
C HIS A 150 -4.56 1.02 -12.45
N ILE A 151 -4.78 2.09 -11.70
CA ILE A 151 -5.87 3.05 -11.96
C ILE A 151 -5.51 4.02 -13.09
N PHE A 152 -4.31 4.61 -13.07
CA PHE A 152 -3.98 5.78 -13.90
C PHE A 152 -3.00 5.49 -15.05
N TYR A 153 -2.42 4.29 -15.12
CA TYR A 153 -1.51 3.89 -16.19
C TYR A 153 -2.21 2.99 -17.21
N LYS A 154 -2.28 3.47 -18.46
CA LYS A 154 -2.64 2.67 -19.64
C LYS A 154 -1.75 3.09 -20.79
N GLU A 155 -1.11 2.13 -21.46
CA GLU A 155 -0.25 2.46 -22.61
C GLU A 155 -1.03 3.15 -23.74
N SER A 156 -2.31 2.79 -23.92
CA SER A 156 -3.21 3.44 -24.88
C SER A 156 -3.43 4.93 -24.58
N ALA A 157 -3.18 5.39 -23.35
CA ALA A 157 -3.28 6.79 -22.96
C ALA A 157 -2.08 7.64 -23.44
N ALA A 158 -1.09 7.05 -24.13
CA ALA A 158 0.08 7.77 -24.62
C ALA A 158 -0.25 8.99 -25.51
N LYS A 159 -1.42 8.97 -26.19
CA LYS A 159 -1.94 10.07 -27.02
C LYS A 159 -2.89 11.01 -26.26
N ASP A 160 -3.35 10.60 -25.08
CA ASP A 160 -4.27 11.39 -24.26
C ASP A 160 -3.49 12.46 -23.50
N HIS A 161 -3.54 13.69 -24.00
CA HIS A 161 -2.76 14.80 -23.50
C HIS A 161 -3.11 15.15 -22.04
N GLY A 162 -2.10 15.10 -21.17
CA GLY A 162 -2.20 15.33 -19.73
C GLY A 162 -2.36 14.06 -18.88
N THR A 163 -2.45 12.86 -19.48
CA THR A 163 -2.46 11.59 -18.74
C THR A 163 -1.07 11.18 -18.24
N LEU A 164 -1.01 10.21 -17.32
CA LEU A 164 0.23 9.78 -16.66
C LEU A 164 1.27 9.31 -17.69
N VAL A 165 0.86 8.48 -18.65
CA VAL A 165 1.74 7.94 -19.71
C VAL A 165 2.17 9.02 -20.70
N SER A 166 1.24 9.90 -21.11
CA SER A 166 1.59 11.06 -21.96
C SER A 166 2.65 11.93 -21.27
N ASN A 167 2.51 12.20 -19.98
CA ASN A 167 3.45 13.00 -19.20
C ASN A 167 4.82 12.30 -19.08
N MET A 168 4.84 10.98 -18.86
CA MET A 168 6.08 10.19 -18.88
C MET A 168 6.80 10.25 -20.24
N ASN A 169 6.05 10.23 -21.35
CA ASN A 169 6.62 10.37 -22.70
C ASN A 169 7.29 11.73 -22.90
N LYS A 170 6.63 12.79 -22.44
CA LYS A 170 7.12 14.17 -22.58
C LYS A 170 8.42 14.40 -21.82
N LEU A 171 8.50 13.91 -20.58
CA LEU A 171 9.72 13.98 -19.76
C LEU A 171 10.74 12.87 -20.05
N ARG A 172 10.51 12.02 -21.05
CA ARG A 172 11.39 10.87 -21.40
C ARG A 172 11.70 9.96 -20.21
N CYS A 173 10.75 9.80 -19.28
CA CYS A 173 10.88 8.99 -18.07
C CYS A 173 10.69 7.48 -18.35
N ASN A 174 11.51 6.92 -19.25
CA ASN A 174 11.35 5.54 -19.72
C ASN A 174 11.53 4.50 -18.60
N ASN A 175 12.38 4.76 -17.60
CA ASN A 175 12.53 3.88 -16.45
C ASN A 175 11.25 3.82 -15.62
N ALA A 176 10.56 4.95 -15.43
CA ALA A 176 9.30 4.98 -14.68
C ALA A 176 8.19 4.16 -15.38
N LYS A 177 8.20 4.06 -16.72
CA LYS A 177 7.23 3.25 -17.48
C LYS A 177 7.31 1.75 -17.21
N GLN A 178 8.43 1.26 -16.68
CA GLN A 178 8.55 -0.13 -16.25
C GLN A 178 7.68 -0.42 -15.01
N GLY A 179 7.12 0.63 -14.41
CA GLY A 179 6.15 0.54 -13.33
C GLY A 179 6.77 0.36 -11.94
N PRO A 180 5.92 0.36 -10.89
CA PRO A 180 6.36 0.29 -9.50
C PRO A 180 6.97 -1.06 -9.08
N HIS A 181 6.71 -2.12 -9.84
CA HIS A 181 7.27 -3.44 -9.56
C HIS A 181 8.75 -3.52 -9.97
N ALA A 182 9.05 -3.22 -11.24
CA ALA A 182 10.40 -3.32 -11.81
C ALA A 182 11.28 -2.10 -11.48
N ALA A 183 10.72 -0.89 -11.46
CA ALA A 183 11.47 0.35 -11.33
C ALA A 183 10.86 1.30 -10.27
N PHE A 184 10.62 0.77 -9.06
CA PHE A 184 9.92 1.48 -7.99
C PHE A 184 10.41 2.92 -7.74
N ASN A 185 11.72 3.12 -7.57
CA ASN A 185 12.26 4.44 -7.28
C ASN A 185 12.03 5.43 -8.43
N ALA A 186 12.24 5.00 -9.68
CA ALA A 186 12.00 5.86 -10.85
C ALA A 186 10.51 6.21 -10.98
N TYR A 187 9.62 5.22 -10.76
CA TYR A 187 8.17 5.42 -10.79
C TYR A 187 7.70 6.38 -9.68
N LYS A 188 8.17 6.16 -8.45
CA LYS A 188 7.88 6.99 -7.28
C LYS A 188 8.28 8.45 -7.49
N GLU A 189 9.50 8.69 -7.99
CA GLU A 189 9.97 10.05 -8.29
C GLU A 189 9.14 10.72 -9.39
N PHE A 190 8.71 9.96 -10.41
CA PHE A 190 7.84 10.50 -11.45
C PHE A 190 6.45 10.87 -10.91
N VAL A 191 5.80 10.00 -10.14
CA VAL A 191 4.49 10.28 -9.53
C VAL A 191 4.55 11.53 -8.64
N LYS A 192 5.67 11.74 -7.94
CA LYS A 192 5.91 12.96 -7.17
C LYS A 192 5.94 14.21 -8.06
N LYS A 193 6.68 14.18 -9.18
CA LYS A 193 6.72 15.27 -10.17
C LYS A 193 5.34 15.56 -10.76
N ASP A 194 4.63 14.51 -11.17
CA ASP A 194 3.28 14.61 -11.74
C ASP A 194 2.29 15.22 -10.73
N THR A 195 2.36 14.79 -9.47
CA THR A 195 1.50 15.31 -8.40
C THR A 195 1.78 16.79 -8.09
N TYR A 196 3.06 17.19 -8.03
CA TYR A 196 3.41 18.61 -7.90
C TYR A 196 2.91 19.45 -9.07
N ALA A 197 3.08 18.97 -10.30
CA ALA A 197 2.60 19.67 -11.48
C ALA A 197 1.07 19.78 -11.49
N LEU A 198 0.36 18.72 -11.11
CA LEU A 198 -1.10 18.75 -10.96
C LEU A 198 -1.55 19.77 -9.92
N PHE A 199 -0.93 19.76 -8.73
CA PHE A 199 -1.27 20.70 -7.67
C PHE A 199 -1.04 22.14 -8.12
N LEU A 200 0.13 22.45 -8.71
CA LEU A 200 0.41 23.79 -9.24
C LEU A 200 -0.56 24.19 -10.35
N THR A 201 -0.92 23.27 -11.26
CA THR A 201 -1.90 23.56 -12.32
C THR A 201 -3.29 23.86 -11.73
N ALA A 202 -3.69 23.14 -10.69
CA ALA A 202 -4.94 23.41 -9.97
C ALA A 202 -4.90 24.79 -9.28
N THR A 203 -3.77 25.15 -8.68
CA THR A 203 -3.52 26.48 -8.09
C THR A 203 -3.65 27.58 -9.13
N LEU A 204 -2.99 27.45 -10.29
CA LEU A 204 -3.07 28.43 -11.38
C LEU A 204 -4.52 28.60 -11.85
N GLN A 205 -5.24 27.48 -12.02
CA GLN A 205 -6.64 27.49 -12.43
C GLN A 205 -7.56 28.15 -11.39
N HIS A 206 -7.31 27.93 -10.09
CA HIS A 206 -8.10 28.53 -9.01
C HIS A 206 -7.93 30.05 -8.95
N PHE A 207 -6.69 30.51 -9.03
CA PHE A 207 -6.36 31.93 -8.91
C PHE A 207 -6.40 32.70 -10.23
N GLY A 208 -6.70 32.03 -11.34
CA GLY A 208 -6.76 32.65 -12.67
C GLY A 208 -5.40 33.10 -13.20
N MET A 209 -4.32 32.50 -12.72
CA MET A 209 -2.95 32.78 -13.16
C MET A 209 -2.66 32.09 -14.50
N LYS A 210 -1.93 32.77 -15.39
CA LYS A 210 -1.62 32.28 -16.74
C LYS A 210 -0.52 31.20 -16.73
N ASP A 211 0.52 31.42 -15.94
CA ASP A 211 1.69 30.55 -15.84
C ASP A 211 2.35 30.69 -14.46
N LEU A 212 3.44 29.94 -14.23
CA LEU A 212 4.15 29.93 -12.95
C LEU A 212 4.92 31.22 -12.63
N ALA A 213 5.15 32.09 -13.62
CA ALA A 213 5.80 33.38 -13.44
C ALA A 213 4.79 34.52 -13.26
N ASP A 214 3.49 34.24 -13.43
CA ASP A 214 2.44 35.23 -13.28
C ASP A 214 2.31 35.68 -11.80
N THR A 215 2.30 36.99 -11.61
CA THR A 215 2.15 37.63 -10.30
C THR A 215 1.01 38.64 -10.38
N PRO A 216 -0.26 38.21 -10.18
CA PRO A 216 -1.39 39.11 -10.26
C PRO A 216 -1.28 40.21 -9.20
N GLU A 217 -1.48 41.46 -9.61
CA GLU A 217 -1.45 42.60 -8.68
C GLU A 217 -2.49 42.41 -7.57
N GLY A 218 -2.08 42.62 -6.31
CA GLY A 218 -2.95 42.45 -5.15
C GLY A 218 -3.33 41.00 -4.82
N PHE A 219 -2.68 39.99 -5.44
CA PHE A 219 -2.93 38.58 -5.14
C PHE A 219 -2.70 38.25 -3.66
N ILE A 220 -1.59 38.74 -3.10
CA ILE A 220 -1.31 38.67 -1.67
C ILE A 220 -1.61 40.05 -1.08
N PRO A 221 -2.49 40.16 -0.07
CA PRO A 221 -2.77 41.45 0.56
C PRO A 221 -1.51 42.08 1.16
N ASP A 222 -1.35 43.40 1.02
CA ASP A 222 -0.19 44.13 1.55
C ASP A 222 -0.02 43.96 3.07
N SER A 223 -1.13 43.79 3.79
CA SER A 223 -1.13 43.48 5.22
C SER A 223 -0.48 42.13 5.55
N VAL A 224 -0.59 41.15 4.64
CA VAL A 224 0.04 39.83 4.78
C VAL A 224 1.50 39.91 4.38
N LEU A 225 1.83 40.57 3.26
CA LEU A 225 3.21 40.74 2.79
C LEU A 225 4.08 41.44 3.84
N ASN A 226 3.56 42.51 4.45
CA ASN A 226 4.25 43.27 5.50
C ASN A 226 3.95 42.74 6.93
N GLY A 227 3.18 41.65 7.04
CA GLY A 227 2.78 41.04 8.30
C GLY A 227 3.86 40.15 8.91
N SER A 228 3.55 39.52 10.05
CA SER A 228 4.47 38.56 10.68
C SER A 228 4.58 37.26 9.87
N PRO A 229 5.65 36.46 10.06
CA PRO A 229 5.77 35.14 9.44
C PRO A 229 4.58 34.20 9.72
N GLU A 230 3.96 34.32 10.90
CA GLU A 230 2.77 33.56 11.29
C GLU A 230 1.55 34.00 10.48
N MET A 231 1.38 35.30 10.25
CA MET A 231 0.30 35.83 9.41
C MET A 231 0.46 35.37 7.95
N GLN A 232 1.68 35.42 7.41
CA GLN A 232 2.00 34.89 6.08
C GLN A 232 1.70 33.40 5.98
N ARG A 233 2.10 32.63 7.00
CA ARG A 233 1.86 31.18 7.07
C ARG A 233 0.36 30.86 7.14
N SER A 234 -0.41 31.57 7.99
CA SER A 234 -1.86 31.36 8.12
C SER A 234 -2.57 31.63 6.81
N TRP A 235 -2.26 32.76 6.16
CA TRP A 235 -2.83 33.11 4.85
C TRP A 235 -2.50 32.04 3.80
N LEU A 236 -1.25 31.56 3.75
CA LEU A 236 -0.85 30.51 2.81
C LEU A 236 -1.62 29.20 3.08
N HIS A 237 -1.77 28.80 4.34
CA HIS A 237 -2.55 27.60 4.69
C HIS A 237 -4.02 27.75 4.29
N GLU A 238 -4.64 28.90 4.53
CA GLU A 238 -6.02 29.18 4.12
C GLU A 238 -6.19 29.17 2.59
N ALA A 239 -5.23 29.74 1.87
CA ALA A 239 -5.21 29.72 0.41
C ALA A 239 -5.08 28.29 -0.14
N VAL A 240 -4.18 27.49 0.42
CA VAL A 240 -3.98 26.09 0.04
C VAL A 240 -5.18 25.22 0.43
N ALA A 241 -5.78 25.46 1.59
CA ALA A 241 -6.97 24.73 2.04
C ALA A 241 -8.11 24.86 1.02
N LYS A 242 -8.37 26.06 0.48
CA LYS A 242 -9.38 26.27 -0.58
C LYS A 242 -9.12 25.42 -1.82
N ILE A 243 -7.86 25.24 -2.21
CA ILE A 243 -7.49 24.42 -3.38
C ILE A 243 -7.77 22.94 -3.09
N VAL A 244 -7.40 22.48 -1.89
CA VAL A 244 -7.70 21.11 -1.43
C VAL A 244 -9.21 20.89 -1.38
N ASP A 245 -9.96 21.85 -0.86
CA ASP A 245 -11.42 21.78 -0.76
C ASP A 245 -12.12 21.69 -2.12
N ILE A 246 -11.58 22.36 -3.15
CA ILE A 246 -12.18 22.38 -4.49
C ILE A 246 -11.79 21.16 -5.31
N PHE A 247 -10.51 20.77 -5.31
CA PHE A 247 -9.98 19.80 -6.26
C PHE A 247 -9.65 18.43 -5.67
N VAL A 248 -9.57 18.31 -4.34
CA VAL A 248 -9.13 17.09 -3.66
C VAL A 248 -10.26 16.43 -2.89
N THR A 249 -10.96 17.19 -2.05
CA THR A 249 -12.09 16.70 -1.22
C THR A 249 -13.39 16.60 -2.03
N PHE A 250 -14.32 15.78 -1.55
CA PHE A 250 -15.68 15.74 -2.10
C PHE A 250 -16.56 16.71 -1.33
N ASP A 251 -17.52 17.34 -2.01
CA ASP A 251 -18.41 18.35 -1.44
C ASP A 251 -19.16 17.84 -0.19
N ASP A 252 -19.44 16.54 -0.13
CA ASP A 252 -20.24 15.90 0.93
C ASP A 252 -19.41 15.47 2.16
N ILE A 253 -18.09 15.65 2.19
CA ILE A 253 -17.24 15.10 3.27
C ILE A 253 -17.60 15.67 4.64
N ALA A 254 -17.90 16.97 4.74
CA ALA A 254 -18.23 17.61 6.00
C ALA A 254 -19.51 17.01 6.61
N ASP A 255 -20.55 16.88 5.79
CA ASP A 255 -21.84 16.29 6.19
C ASP A 255 -21.68 14.81 6.57
N ILE A 256 -20.86 14.06 5.83
CA ILE A 256 -20.54 12.67 6.13
C ILE A 256 -19.78 12.57 7.47
N ALA A 257 -18.79 13.43 7.70
CA ALA A 257 -17.99 13.43 8.93
C ALA A 257 -18.86 13.74 10.15
N THR A 258 -19.73 14.75 10.08
CA THR A 258 -20.70 15.05 11.12
C THR A 258 -21.63 13.87 11.37
N GLY A 259 -22.17 13.25 10.32
CA GLY A 259 -23.02 12.06 10.46
C GLY A 259 -22.29 10.86 11.09
N VAL A 260 -21.01 10.67 10.79
CA VAL A 260 -20.18 9.62 11.42
C VAL A 260 -19.94 9.91 12.89
N GLU A 261 -19.63 11.16 13.26
CA GLU A 261 -19.44 11.55 14.66
C GLU A 261 -20.72 11.38 15.48
N GLU A 262 -21.87 11.78 14.93
CA GLU A 262 -23.17 11.58 15.57
C GLU A 262 -23.48 10.08 15.73
N ALA A 263 -23.20 9.27 14.71
CA ALA A 263 -23.33 7.82 14.80
C ALA A 263 -22.39 7.20 15.84
N ALA A 264 -21.16 7.70 15.98
CA ALA A 264 -20.20 7.24 16.98
C ALA A 264 -20.58 7.64 18.42
N LYS A 265 -21.22 8.80 18.60
CA LYS A 265 -21.76 9.26 19.88
C LYS A 265 -23.04 8.52 20.28
N SER A 266 -23.77 7.95 19.31
CA SER A 266 -24.93 7.12 19.59
C SER A 266 -24.52 5.84 20.33
N GLN A 267 -25.24 5.50 21.42
CA GLN A 267 -24.99 4.23 22.10
C GLN A 267 -25.16 3.09 21.10
N PRO A 268 -24.24 2.10 21.05
CA PRO A 268 -24.43 0.93 20.21
C PRO A 268 -25.76 0.30 20.62
N THR A 269 -26.72 0.28 19.68
CA THR A 269 -28.00 -0.38 19.91
C THR A 269 -27.68 -1.81 20.31
N LYS A 270 -28.13 -2.22 21.51
CA LYS A 270 -27.98 -3.60 21.96
C LYS A 270 -28.52 -4.51 20.85
N ALA A 271 -27.79 -5.58 20.56
CA ALA A 271 -28.13 -6.45 19.43
C ALA A 271 -29.61 -6.89 19.53
N ASN A 272 -30.36 -6.65 18.46
CA ASN A 272 -31.80 -6.92 18.36
C ASN A 272 -32.72 -6.04 19.24
N GLU A 273 -32.29 -4.83 19.62
CA GLU A 273 -33.15 -3.82 20.25
C GLU A 273 -33.18 -2.56 19.37
N TYR A 274 -34.32 -2.33 18.73
CA TYR A 274 -34.58 -1.19 17.85
C TYR A 274 -35.64 -0.28 18.49
N PRO A 275 -35.25 0.68 19.35
CA PRO A 275 -36.19 1.64 19.91
C PRO A 275 -36.79 2.52 18.80
N CYS A 276 -38.06 2.89 18.97
CA CYS A 276 -38.73 3.86 18.09
C CYS A 276 -38.01 5.21 18.13
N ARG A 277 -37.82 5.85 16.97
CA ARG A 277 -37.13 7.13 16.84
C ARG A 277 -37.98 8.35 17.23
N ASN A 278 -39.29 8.19 17.42
CA ASN A 278 -40.18 9.29 17.74
C ASN A 278 -39.99 9.76 19.21
N PRO A 279 -39.81 11.05 19.49
CA PRO A 279 -39.74 11.57 20.86
C PRO A 279 -41.02 11.19 21.63
N GLY A 280 -40.87 10.46 22.75
CA GLY A 280 -41.98 10.02 23.60
C GLY A 280 -42.52 8.61 23.32
N CYS A 281 -42.00 7.88 22.32
CA CYS A 281 -42.36 6.48 22.12
C CYS A 281 -41.34 5.54 22.78
N ALA A 282 -41.76 4.79 23.79
CA ALA A 282 -40.91 3.87 24.54
C ALA A 282 -40.86 2.43 23.97
N ILE A 283 -41.40 2.20 22.77
CA ILE A 283 -41.52 0.84 22.22
C ILE A 283 -40.20 0.40 21.57
N ILE A 284 -39.75 -0.80 21.94
CA ILE A 284 -38.50 -1.41 21.46
C ILE A 284 -38.84 -2.65 20.63
N TYR A 285 -38.30 -2.72 19.42
CA TYR A 285 -38.53 -3.83 18.49
C TYR A 285 -37.36 -4.78 18.41
N LYS A 286 -37.65 -6.07 18.16
CA LYS A 286 -36.62 -7.08 17.90
C LYS A 286 -36.03 -7.03 16.49
N TYR A 287 -36.83 -6.56 15.52
CA TYR A 287 -36.46 -6.50 14.11
C TYR A 287 -36.62 -5.07 13.58
N GLN A 288 -35.66 -4.61 12.79
CA GLN A 288 -35.66 -3.28 12.19
C GLN A 288 -36.94 -3.01 11.36
N LYS A 289 -37.39 -3.99 10.58
CA LYS A 289 -38.60 -3.86 9.76
C LYS A 289 -39.87 -3.65 10.59
N SER A 290 -39.94 -4.25 11.79
CA SER A 290 -41.04 -4.04 12.73
C SER A 290 -41.03 -2.63 13.32
N ARG A 291 -39.83 -2.09 13.62
CA ARG A 291 -39.67 -0.68 14.01
C ARG A 291 -40.15 0.25 12.89
N GLU A 292 -39.67 0.04 11.67
CA GLU A 292 -40.01 0.88 10.51
C GLU A 292 -41.51 0.85 10.17
N ASN A 293 -42.15 -0.32 10.30
CA ASN A 293 -43.60 -0.43 10.13
C ASN A 293 -44.34 0.35 11.22
N HIS A 294 -43.96 0.23 12.49
CA HIS A 294 -44.57 1.00 13.56
C HIS A 294 -44.35 2.51 13.42
N GLU A 295 -43.13 2.93 13.08
CA GLU A 295 -42.79 4.33 12.82
C GLU A 295 -43.68 4.90 11.71
N ARG A 296 -43.90 4.14 10.63
CA ARG A 296 -44.79 4.52 9.54
C ARG A 296 -46.26 4.54 9.96
N ASP A 297 -46.73 3.47 10.60
CA ASP A 297 -48.16 3.22 10.80
C ASP A 297 -48.73 3.96 12.02
N VAL A 298 -47.90 4.24 13.05
CA VAL A 298 -48.32 4.92 14.30
C VAL A 298 -47.84 6.36 14.37
N HIS A 299 -46.63 6.65 13.87
CA HIS A 299 -46.02 7.99 13.98
C HIS A 299 -45.97 8.75 12.65
N GLY A 300 -46.36 8.14 11.53
CA GLY A 300 -46.23 8.75 10.20
C GLY A 300 -44.79 9.10 9.82
N LEU A 301 -43.80 8.56 10.54
CA LEU A 301 -42.39 8.76 10.26
C LEU A 301 -42.06 7.96 8.99
N ALA A 302 -41.95 8.65 7.86
CA ALA A 302 -41.43 8.05 6.65
C ALA A 302 -40.02 7.53 6.96
N SER A 303 -39.76 6.25 6.64
CA SER A 303 -38.41 5.73 6.65
C SER A 303 -37.55 6.70 5.85
N ALA A 304 -36.60 7.36 6.53
CA ALA A 304 -35.47 7.96 5.84
C ALA A 304 -34.67 6.79 5.26
N SER A 305 -35.20 6.15 4.21
CA SER A 305 -34.32 5.71 3.15
C SER A 305 -33.54 6.96 2.83
N VAL A 306 -32.24 6.92 3.06
CA VAL A 306 -31.31 7.80 2.37
C VAL A 306 -31.53 7.48 0.90
N ALA A 307 -32.57 8.06 0.32
CA ALA A 307 -32.62 8.33 -1.08
C ALA A 307 -31.45 9.31 -1.23
N ILE A 308 -30.29 8.74 -1.54
CA ILE A 308 -29.31 9.44 -2.35
C ILE A 308 -30.17 9.94 -3.50
N THR A 309 -30.54 11.20 -3.41
CA THR A 309 -31.21 11.86 -4.53
C THR A 309 -30.11 11.84 -5.56
N ASP A 310 -30.21 10.90 -6.51
CA ASP A 310 -29.60 11.05 -7.81
C ASP A 310 -30.17 12.35 -8.35
N ARG A 311 -29.53 13.46 -7.95
CA ARG A 311 -29.58 14.71 -8.67
C ARG A 311 -28.94 14.35 -9.99
N HIS A 312 -29.74 13.80 -10.91
CA HIS A 312 -29.42 13.73 -12.31
C HIS A 312 -29.23 15.18 -12.76
N ASN A 313 -28.01 15.68 -12.55
CA ASN A 313 -27.55 16.88 -13.18
C ASN A 313 -27.54 16.55 -14.67
N THR A 314 -28.44 17.19 -15.42
CA THR A 314 -28.56 17.05 -16.87
C THR A 314 -27.34 17.58 -17.63
N GLN A 315 -26.30 18.06 -16.92
CA GLN A 315 -25.00 18.35 -17.48
C GLN A 315 -24.17 17.08 -17.68
N THR A 316 -23.72 16.87 -18.92
CA THR A 316 -22.73 15.84 -19.25
C THR A 316 -21.47 16.06 -18.41
N VAL A 317 -21.13 15.08 -17.57
CA VAL A 317 -19.97 15.13 -16.67
C VAL A 317 -18.66 15.29 -17.46
N ASP A 318 -17.71 16.06 -16.93
CA ASP A 318 -16.34 16.12 -17.45
C ASP A 318 -15.50 14.98 -16.82
N HIS A 319 -15.46 13.82 -17.50
CA HIS A 319 -14.71 12.66 -17.04
C HIS A 319 -13.20 12.87 -17.09
N LYS A 320 -12.71 13.79 -17.95
CA LYS A 320 -11.29 14.19 -17.99
C LYS A 320 -10.89 14.91 -16.69
N LYS A 321 -11.74 15.83 -16.22
CA LYS A 321 -11.55 16.52 -14.95
C LYS A 321 -11.63 15.54 -13.77
N GLN A 322 -12.65 14.68 -13.73
CA GLN A 322 -12.79 13.66 -12.68
C GLN A 322 -11.58 12.73 -12.56
N HIS A 323 -11.05 12.25 -13.68
CA HIS A 323 -9.82 11.46 -13.71
C HIS A 323 -8.64 12.23 -13.11
N THR A 324 -8.49 13.50 -13.50
CA THR A 324 -7.37 14.35 -13.06
C THR A 324 -7.43 14.64 -11.56
N GLU A 325 -8.61 14.96 -11.03
CA GLU A 325 -8.84 15.19 -9.61
C GLU A 325 -8.56 13.92 -8.79
N ALA A 326 -9.09 12.77 -9.20
CA ALA A 326 -8.80 11.50 -8.53
C ALA A 326 -7.30 11.18 -8.51
N ARG A 327 -6.59 11.49 -9.61
CA ARG A 327 -5.14 11.32 -9.73
C ARG A 327 -4.37 12.25 -8.79
N LEU A 328 -4.80 13.51 -8.67
CA LEU A 328 -4.23 14.47 -7.72
C LEU A 328 -4.46 14.00 -6.28
N SER A 329 -5.70 13.65 -5.91
CA SER A 329 -6.04 13.21 -4.55
C SER A 329 -5.24 11.99 -4.11
N PHE A 330 -5.14 10.97 -4.96
CA PHE A 330 -4.37 9.79 -4.62
C PHE A 330 -2.84 10.08 -4.63
N GLY A 331 -2.36 10.94 -5.53
CA GLY A 331 -0.98 11.41 -5.51
C GLY A 331 -0.61 12.07 -4.18
N LEU A 332 -1.47 12.99 -3.71
CA LEU A 332 -1.28 13.68 -2.42
C LEU A 332 -1.29 12.70 -1.24
N LEU A 333 -2.20 11.71 -1.22
CA LEU A 333 -2.20 10.66 -0.21
C LEU A 333 -0.86 9.90 -0.14
N LEU A 334 -0.31 9.50 -1.30
CA LEU A 334 0.97 8.80 -1.36
C LEU A 334 2.12 9.67 -0.84
N MET A 335 2.12 10.95 -1.18
CA MET A 335 3.12 11.91 -0.72
C MET A 335 3.01 12.16 0.78
N ASP A 336 1.78 12.28 1.30
CA ASP A 336 1.47 12.44 2.71
C ASP A 336 1.96 11.24 3.53
N MET A 337 1.76 10.01 3.04
CA MET A 337 2.29 8.81 3.70
C MET A 337 3.82 8.78 3.73
N GLN A 338 4.47 9.18 2.64
CA GLN A 338 5.94 9.26 2.58
C GLN A 338 6.50 10.34 3.50
N ASP A 339 5.80 11.47 3.60
CA ASP A 339 6.16 12.56 4.49
C ASP A 339 5.98 12.18 5.96
N ALA A 340 4.86 11.54 6.31
CA ALA A 340 4.63 10.98 7.65
C ALA A 340 5.74 10.00 8.05
N VAL A 341 6.18 9.14 7.13
CA VAL A 341 7.33 8.26 7.36
C VAL A 341 8.60 9.06 7.65
N LYS A 342 8.91 10.10 6.84
CA LYS A 342 10.13 10.92 7.00
C LYS A 342 10.16 11.69 8.30
N GLU A 343 9.01 12.21 8.73
CA GLU A 343 8.86 12.90 10.02
C GLU A 343 8.79 11.92 11.19
N GLY A 344 8.57 10.62 10.93
CA GLY A 344 8.39 9.61 11.97
C GLY A 344 7.06 9.76 12.71
N ASP A 345 6.04 10.30 12.04
CA ASP A 345 4.71 10.55 12.60
C ASP A 345 3.82 9.31 12.45
N GLY A 346 3.84 8.46 13.48
CA GLY A 346 3.06 7.22 13.52
C GLY A 346 1.54 7.46 13.58
N GLU A 347 1.10 8.52 14.24
CA GLU A 347 -0.32 8.86 14.35
C GLU A 347 -0.89 9.33 13.01
N ARG A 348 -0.19 10.22 12.31
CA ARG A 348 -0.54 10.65 10.95
C ARG A 348 -0.55 9.45 10.00
N LEU A 349 0.49 8.61 10.06
CA LEU A 349 0.56 7.44 9.20
C LEU A 349 -0.61 6.47 9.42
N LEU A 350 -1.03 6.22 10.67
CA LEU A 350 -2.19 5.38 10.95
C LEU A 350 -3.51 5.98 10.44
N ARG A 351 -3.68 7.30 10.52
CA ARG A 351 -4.86 7.96 9.94
C ARG A 351 -4.90 7.77 8.41
N LEU A 352 -3.76 7.90 7.75
CA LEU A 352 -3.65 7.67 6.30
C LEU A 352 -3.90 6.20 5.94
N TYR A 353 -3.52 5.27 6.81
CA TYR A 353 -3.84 3.86 6.65
C TYR A 353 -5.34 3.56 6.68
N SER A 354 -6.17 4.39 7.33
CA SER A 354 -7.64 4.26 7.25
C SER A 354 -8.15 4.44 5.81
N VAL A 355 -7.56 5.37 5.06
CA VAL A 355 -7.88 5.58 3.64
C VAL A 355 -7.23 4.47 2.79
N ALA A 356 -5.98 4.13 3.07
CA ALA A 356 -5.27 3.05 2.37
C ALA A 356 -6.00 1.70 2.49
N PHE A 357 -6.59 1.41 3.66
CA PHE A 357 -7.41 0.23 3.89
C PHE A 357 -8.54 0.10 2.86
N LEU A 358 -9.26 1.20 2.61
CA LEU A 358 -10.34 1.25 1.63
C LEU A 358 -9.83 1.02 0.21
N LEU A 359 -8.67 1.60 -0.13
CA LEU A 359 -8.02 1.40 -1.43
C LEU A 359 -7.61 -0.08 -1.61
N TYR A 360 -6.93 -0.67 -0.64
CA TYR A 360 -6.54 -2.09 -0.70
C TYR A 360 -7.76 -2.99 -0.86
N LYS A 361 -8.85 -2.73 -0.12
CA LYS A 361 -10.06 -3.54 -0.20
C LYS A 361 -10.76 -3.43 -1.55
N THR A 362 -10.79 -2.23 -2.11
CA THR A 362 -11.51 -1.90 -3.35
C THR A 362 -10.78 -2.45 -4.58
N TYR A 363 -9.45 -2.39 -4.58
CA TYR A 363 -8.61 -2.80 -5.71
C TYR A 363 -8.01 -4.21 -5.56
N GLY A 364 -8.55 -5.05 -4.67
CA GLY A 364 -8.21 -6.48 -4.62
C GLY A 364 -6.95 -6.85 -3.85
N HIS A 365 -6.30 -5.91 -3.14
CA HIS A 365 -5.13 -6.18 -2.30
C HIS A 365 -5.56 -6.70 -0.91
N HIS A 366 -6.22 -7.87 -0.89
CA HIS A 366 -6.89 -8.40 0.29
C HIS A 366 -5.97 -8.64 1.50
N GLN A 367 -4.71 -9.04 1.26
CA GLN A 367 -3.74 -9.28 2.32
C GLN A 367 -3.36 -7.99 3.05
N TYR A 368 -3.12 -6.91 2.31
CA TYR A 368 -2.84 -5.59 2.89
C TYR A 368 -4.09 -5.01 3.55
N ALA A 369 -5.28 -5.16 2.95
CA ALA A 369 -6.53 -4.77 3.60
C ALA A 369 -6.73 -5.48 4.95
N TYR A 370 -6.43 -6.79 5.02
CA TYR A 370 -6.48 -7.56 6.26
C TYR A 370 -5.52 -7.01 7.31
N SER A 371 -4.23 -6.83 6.96
CA SER A 371 -3.23 -6.43 7.96
C SER A 371 -3.40 -4.98 8.40
N THR A 372 -3.85 -4.09 7.51
CA THR A 372 -4.20 -2.72 7.91
C THR A 372 -5.40 -2.70 8.85
N PHE A 373 -6.46 -3.46 8.57
CA PHE A 373 -7.61 -3.56 9.49
C PHE A 373 -7.21 -4.17 10.84
N LEU A 374 -6.35 -5.20 10.81
CA LEU A 374 -5.83 -5.82 12.02
C LEU A 374 -5.01 -4.83 12.84
N LEU A 375 -4.12 -4.06 12.21
CA LEU A 375 -3.35 -3.02 12.87
C LEU A 375 -4.25 -1.98 13.56
N THR A 376 -5.31 -1.54 12.88
CA THR A 376 -6.31 -0.62 13.47
C THR A 376 -6.96 -1.24 14.71
N VAL A 377 -7.38 -2.50 14.65
CA VAL A 377 -7.99 -3.19 15.79
C VAL A 377 -6.99 -3.40 16.92
N GLN A 378 -5.74 -3.74 16.59
CA GLN A 378 -4.67 -3.94 17.56
C GLN A 378 -4.38 -2.68 18.35
N VAL A 379 -4.18 -1.56 17.66
CA VAL A 379 -3.84 -0.28 18.27
C VAL A 379 -4.99 0.28 19.12
N ASN A 380 -6.24 0.08 18.70
CA ASN A 380 -7.39 0.71 19.35
C ASN A 380 -8.13 -0.18 20.37
N ALA A 381 -7.98 -1.50 20.31
CA ALA A 381 -8.84 -2.40 21.10
C ALA A 381 -8.14 -3.58 21.77
N THR A 382 -7.10 -4.18 21.17
CA THR A 382 -6.54 -5.44 21.71
C THR A 382 -5.24 -5.28 22.48
N LEU A 383 -4.36 -4.35 22.07
CA LEU A 383 -3.06 -4.19 22.71
C LEU A 383 -3.15 -3.28 23.94
N SER A 384 -2.22 -3.48 24.88
CA SER A 384 -2.06 -2.56 26.01
C SER A 384 -1.66 -1.16 25.51
N PRO A 385 -1.99 -0.07 26.24
CA PRO A 385 -1.65 1.28 25.81
C PRO A 385 -0.15 1.47 25.51
N SER A 386 0.72 0.81 26.29
CA SER A 386 2.17 0.84 26.07
C SER A 386 2.56 0.15 24.76
N LEU A 387 2.03 -1.05 24.48
CA LEU A 387 2.36 -1.79 23.27
C LEU A 387 1.75 -1.14 22.02
N ALA A 388 0.53 -0.60 22.14
CA ALA A 388 -0.09 0.21 21.09
C ALA A 388 0.75 1.45 20.76
N HIS A 389 1.27 2.15 21.77
CA HIS A 389 2.23 3.23 21.56
C HIS A 389 3.50 2.74 20.86
N SER A 390 4.09 1.64 21.31
CA SER A 390 5.29 1.07 20.66
C SER A 390 5.04 0.66 19.21
N ILE A 391 3.92 0.02 18.87
CA ILE A 391 3.62 -0.35 17.47
C ILE A 391 3.44 0.88 16.59
N LYS A 392 2.83 1.94 17.12
CA LYS A 392 2.62 3.20 16.40
C LYS A 392 3.93 3.87 16.00
N TRP A 393 4.87 3.98 16.94
CA TRP A 393 6.09 4.78 16.74
C TRP A 393 7.30 3.95 16.30
N ASN A 394 7.36 2.66 16.64
CA ASN A 394 8.47 1.76 16.27
C ASN A 394 8.34 1.23 14.84
N ARG A 395 8.03 2.09 13.87
CA ARG A 395 7.91 1.74 12.44
C ARG A 395 8.98 2.40 11.57
N PHE A 396 9.73 3.31 12.19
CA PHE A 396 10.66 4.20 11.53
C PHE A 396 12.07 3.95 12.03
N TRP A 397 13.03 4.10 11.13
CA TRP A 397 14.45 4.01 11.43
C TRP A 397 15.14 5.32 11.03
N ASN A 398 15.85 5.93 11.98
CA ASN A 398 16.66 7.12 11.75
C ASN A 398 18.14 6.85 12.04
N GLY A 399 18.85 6.32 11.05
CA GLY A 399 20.25 5.92 11.23
C GLY A 399 21.24 7.09 11.34
N GLN A 400 20.97 8.22 10.72
CA GLN A 400 21.86 9.39 10.73
C GLN A 400 21.42 10.49 11.71
N GLY A 401 20.26 10.33 12.34
CA GLY A 401 19.62 11.39 13.12
C GLY A 401 19.14 12.55 12.25
N GLY A 402 18.46 13.51 12.89
CA GLY A 402 17.93 14.72 12.26
C GLY A 402 16.49 14.60 11.78
N GLN A 403 15.86 15.76 11.55
CA GLN A 403 14.47 15.90 11.12
C GLN A 403 14.29 15.44 9.66
N GLY A 404 13.14 14.84 9.33
CA GLY A 404 12.79 14.43 7.97
C GLY A 404 13.66 13.30 7.36
N ARG A 405 14.46 12.59 8.17
CA ARG A 405 15.46 11.60 7.73
C ARG A 405 15.10 10.15 8.06
N ASN A 406 13.90 9.92 8.56
CA ASN A 406 13.41 8.58 8.83
C ASN A 406 13.15 7.80 7.54
N ILE A 407 13.38 6.49 7.59
CA ILE A 407 12.96 5.52 6.58
C ILE A 407 12.09 4.43 7.23
N PRO A 408 11.25 3.71 6.47
CA PRO A 408 10.54 2.55 7.01
C PRO A 408 11.49 1.49 7.55
N LEU A 409 11.08 0.80 8.62
CA LEU A 409 11.92 -0.21 9.26
C LEU A 409 12.21 -1.41 8.35
N ASP A 410 11.25 -1.85 7.54
CA ASP A 410 11.46 -2.92 6.57
C ASP A 410 12.38 -2.52 5.41
N LEU A 411 12.42 -1.24 5.03
CA LEU A 411 13.43 -0.75 4.08
C LEU A 411 14.83 -0.81 4.69
N HIS A 412 14.97 -0.47 5.97
CA HIS A 412 16.25 -0.66 6.66
C HIS A 412 16.65 -2.14 6.73
N LEU A 413 15.70 -3.02 7.04
CA LEU A 413 15.91 -4.46 7.06
C LEU A 413 16.33 -4.98 5.67
N GLU A 414 15.74 -4.46 4.60
CA GLU A 414 16.12 -4.80 3.22
C GLU A 414 17.56 -4.38 2.90
N HIS A 415 18.02 -3.21 3.38
CA HIS A 415 19.43 -2.84 3.28
C HIS A 415 20.35 -3.82 4.03
N LEU A 416 19.96 -4.27 5.23
CA LEU A 416 20.71 -5.26 6.00
C LEU A 416 20.73 -6.63 5.30
N ASN A 417 19.60 -7.05 4.73
CA ASN A 417 19.48 -8.28 3.95
C ASN A 417 20.38 -8.24 2.73
N ASN A 418 20.38 -7.14 1.98
CA ASN A 418 21.25 -6.98 0.81
C ASN A 418 22.73 -6.97 1.18
N PHE A 419 23.07 -6.32 2.31
CA PHE A 419 24.42 -6.35 2.85
C PHE A 419 24.84 -7.77 3.24
N LEU A 420 23.99 -8.52 3.95
CA LEU A 420 24.21 -9.93 4.30
C LEU A 420 24.38 -10.80 3.05
N LYS A 421 23.46 -10.68 2.07
CA LYS A 421 23.51 -11.41 0.80
C LYS A 421 24.84 -11.17 0.07
N SER A 422 25.43 -9.99 0.17
CA SER A 422 26.72 -9.69 -0.46
C SER A 422 27.88 -10.54 0.10
N PHE A 423 27.87 -10.86 1.40
CA PHE A 423 28.84 -11.77 2.03
C PHE A 423 28.56 -13.23 1.70
N LEU A 424 27.28 -13.62 1.73
CA LEU A 424 26.87 -14.99 1.43
C LEU A 424 27.23 -15.35 -0.01
N LYS A 425 26.92 -14.49 -0.99
CA LYS A 425 27.29 -14.70 -2.40
C LYS A 425 28.80 -14.91 -2.58
N ARG A 426 29.64 -14.21 -1.81
CA ARG A 426 31.11 -14.37 -1.85
C ARG A 426 31.61 -15.66 -1.19
N SER A 427 30.79 -16.29 -0.35
CA SER A 427 31.14 -17.57 0.28
C SER A 427 31.02 -18.76 -0.70
N GLY A 428 30.33 -18.56 -1.84
CA GLY A 428 30.28 -19.53 -2.93
C GLY A 428 29.78 -20.91 -2.47
N PRO A 429 30.45 -22.02 -2.86
CA PRO A 429 30.05 -23.38 -2.45
C PRO A 429 30.10 -23.62 -0.94
N ASN A 430 30.76 -22.76 -0.16
CA ASN A 430 30.94 -22.92 1.28
C ASN A 430 29.79 -22.30 2.11
N ILE A 431 28.69 -21.87 1.47
CA ILE A 431 27.49 -21.43 2.18
C ILE A 431 26.94 -22.61 2.98
N THR A 432 27.06 -22.51 4.31
CA THR A 432 26.43 -23.40 5.28
C THR A 432 25.58 -22.56 6.23
N GLU A 433 24.57 -23.16 6.86
CA GLU A 433 23.72 -22.46 7.84
C GLU A 433 24.57 -21.87 8.99
N GLN A 434 25.59 -22.60 9.43
CA GLN A 434 26.51 -22.13 10.46
C GLN A 434 27.34 -20.92 10.01
N ALA A 435 27.83 -20.93 8.77
CA ALA A 435 28.54 -19.78 8.20
C ALA A 435 27.60 -18.57 8.05
N ALA A 436 26.39 -18.78 7.54
CA ALA A 436 25.38 -17.73 7.41
C ALA A 436 25.03 -17.11 8.77
N ASN A 437 24.73 -17.94 9.78
CA ASN A 437 24.45 -17.49 11.15
C ASN A 437 25.62 -16.70 11.76
N ARG A 438 26.86 -17.12 11.52
CA ARG A 438 28.05 -16.41 11.98
C ARG A 438 28.15 -15.02 11.35
N VAL A 439 27.96 -14.91 10.04
CA VAL A 439 27.99 -13.63 9.32
C VAL A 439 26.83 -12.73 9.76
N SER A 440 25.61 -13.26 9.87
CA SER A 440 24.45 -12.51 10.34
C SER A 440 24.66 -11.92 11.74
N LYS A 441 25.25 -12.68 12.67
CA LYS A 441 25.59 -12.18 14.02
C LYS A 441 26.68 -11.12 14.02
N ALA A 442 27.61 -11.17 13.08
CA ALA A 442 28.71 -10.21 12.95
C ALA A 442 28.33 -8.96 12.13
N LEU A 443 27.16 -8.93 11.49
CA LEU A 443 26.79 -7.93 10.47
C LEU A 443 26.90 -6.49 10.97
N GLY A 444 26.45 -6.22 12.20
CA GLY A 444 26.52 -4.89 12.80
C GLY A 444 27.96 -4.42 13.01
N VAL A 445 28.83 -5.31 13.52
CA VAL A 445 30.25 -5.02 13.75
C VAL A 445 30.99 -4.83 12.43
N LEU A 446 30.72 -5.69 11.44
CA LEU A 446 31.32 -5.59 10.10
C LEU A 446 30.98 -4.25 9.43
N LYS A 447 29.74 -3.79 9.56
CA LYS A 447 29.32 -2.50 9.01
C LYS A 447 30.10 -1.34 9.63
N VAL A 448 30.23 -1.33 10.96
CA VAL A 448 30.99 -0.29 11.68
C VAL A 448 32.47 -0.33 11.31
N MET A 449 33.07 -1.53 11.22
CA MET A 449 34.45 -1.70 10.79
C MET A 449 34.67 -1.12 9.38
N MET A 450 33.78 -1.44 8.43
CA MET A 450 33.86 -0.89 7.07
C MET A 450 33.72 0.64 7.06
N GLU A 451 32.82 1.21 7.85
CA GLU A 451 32.67 2.67 7.95
C GLU A 451 33.92 3.35 8.54
N ILE A 452 34.57 2.73 9.53
CA ILE A 452 35.83 3.22 10.09
C ILE A 452 36.95 3.13 9.06
N THR A 453 37.09 1.98 8.38
CA THR A 453 38.09 1.79 7.34
C THR A 453 37.91 2.78 6.19
N ASP A 454 36.68 2.98 5.70
CA ASP A 454 36.37 3.98 4.68
C ASP A 454 36.83 5.38 5.13
N ARG A 455 36.54 5.74 6.38
CA ARG A 455 36.93 7.04 6.95
C ARG A 455 38.45 7.19 7.07
N GLU A 456 39.16 6.17 7.54
CA GLU A 456 40.62 6.19 7.67
C GLU A 456 41.33 6.23 6.33
N LEU A 457 40.80 5.54 5.33
CA LEU A 457 41.32 5.55 3.96
C LEU A 457 40.92 6.81 3.18
N GLY A 458 40.17 7.74 3.79
CA GLY A 458 39.68 8.94 3.11
C GLY A 458 38.73 8.62 1.96
N VAL A 459 38.09 7.44 1.98
CA VAL A 459 37.08 7.05 0.99
C VAL A 459 35.89 7.97 1.18
N THR A 460 35.81 8.97 0.31
CA THR A 460 34.60 9.75 0.14
C THR A 460 33.58 8.82 -0.51
N LYS A 461 32.58 8.36 0.25
CA LYS A 461 31.39 7.76 -0.34
C LYS A 461 30.86 8.80 -1.31
N SER A 462 30.91 8.47 -2.61
CA SER A 462 30.53 9.37 -3.70
C SER A 462 29.27 10.12 -3.30
N GLY A 463 29.42 11.45 -3.26
CA GLY A 463 28.58 12.36 -2.50
C GLY A 463 27.09 12.16 -2.75
N ILE A 464 26.30 12.63 -1.78
CA ILE A 464 24.88 12.96 -1.90
C ILE A 464 24.63 13.28 -3.37
N HIS A 465 24.03 12.35 -4.13
CA HIS A 465 23.62 12.66 -5.48
C HIS A 465 22.78 13.91 -5.33
N GLN A 466 23.25 15.06 -5.85
CA GLN A 466 22.41 16.24 -5.87
C GLN A 466 21.17 15.79 -6.61
N SER A 467 20.05 15.68 -5.88
CA SER A 467 18.79 15.31 -6.49
C SER A 467 18.60 16.29 -7.64
N PRO A 468 18.49 15.80 -8.89
CA PRO A 468 18.28 16.68 -10.03
C PRO A 468 17.15 17.66 -9.68
N SER A 469 17.35 18.94 -9.98
CA SER A 469 16.33 19.96 -9.73
C SER A 469 15.02 19.48 -10.36
N LEU A 470 14.01 19.22 -9.52
CA LEU A 470 12.70 18.77 -9.97
C LEU A 470 11.95 19.89 -10.71
N THR A 471 12.42 21.14 -10.56
CA THR A 471 11.72 22.35 -10.96
C THR A 471 11.44 22.40 -12.46
N ASP A 472 12.42 22.11 -13.30
CA ASP A 472 12.27 22.21 -14.76
C ASP A 472 11.29 21.17 -15.31
N ASP A 473 11.38 19.94 -14.80
CA ASP A 473 10.46 18.86 -15.15
C ASP A 473 9.03 19.19 -14.70
N VAL A 474 8.86 19.70 -13.48
CA VAL A 474 7.56 20.11 -12.95
C VAL A 474 6.99 21.27 -13.75
N ALA A 475 7.79 22.29 -14.07
CA ALA A 475 7.36 23.43 -14.88
C ALA A 475 6.93 23.00 -16.30
N CYS A 476 7.67 22.08 -16.91
CA CYS A 476 7.30 21.47 -18.19
C CYS A 476 5.94 20.75 -18.11
N LEU A 477 5.72 19.96 -17.05
CA LEU A 477 4.44 19.30 -16.82
C LEU A 477 3.30 20.28 -16.55
N VAL A 478 3.53 21.36 -15.80
CA VAL A 478 2.51 22.40 -15.57
C VAL A 478 2.07 23.00 -16.90
N HIS A 479 3.01 23.36 -17.78
CA HIS A 479 2.67 23.85 -19.12
C HIS A 479 1.79 22.86 -19.89
N ILE A 480 2.17 21.58 -19.92
CA ILE A 480 1.42 20.50 -20.57
C ILE A 480 0.01 20.36 -20.00
N LEU A 481 -0.13 20.40 -18.67
CA LEU A 481 -1.41 20.21 -17.99
C LEU A 481 -2.33 21.43 -18.18
N THR A 482 -1.79 22.65 -18.16
CA THR A 482 -2.52 23.88 -18.47
C THR A 482 -3.01 23.88 -19.91
N GLU A 483 -2.16 23.53 -20.88
CA GLU A 483 -2.52 23.37 -22.30
C GLU A 483 -3.65 22.33 -22.48
N ALA A 484 -3.56 21.23 -21.74
CA ALA A 484 -4.58 20.18 -21.71
C ALA A 484 -5.91 20.59 -21.04
N LYS A 485 -5.96 21.74 -20.36
CA LYS A 485 -7.14 22.26 -19.63
C LYS A 485 -7.75 21.23 -18.68
N VAL A 486 -6.92 20.52 -17.93
CA VAL A 486 -7.34 19.33 -17.15
C VAL A 486 -8.23 19.66 -15.94
N PHE A 487 -8.16 20.88 -15.39
CA PHE A 487 -8.97 21.30 -14.24
C PHE A 487 -10.14 22.23 -14.61
N GLN A 488 -10.23 22.67 -15.86
CA GLN A 488 -11.40 23.43 -16.35
C GLN A 488 -12.59 22.49 -16.47
N ASN A 489 -13.78 22.94 -16.06
CA ASN A 489 -14.99 22.15 -16.23
C ASN A 489 -15.53 22.35 -17.67
N ILE A 490 -15.31 21.36 -18.54
CA ILE A 490 -15.81 21.36 -19.91
C ILE A 490 -16.67 20.09 -20.09
N PRO A 491 -18.01 20.24 -20.08
CA PRO A 491 -18.94 19.12 -20.14
C PRO A 491 -18.67 18.15 -21.30
N GLY A 492 -18.76 16.85 -21.05
CA GLY A 492 -18.71 15.81 -22.08
C GLY A 492 -17.32 15.41 -22.57
N ARG A 493 -16.24 15.92 -21.96
CA ARG A 493 -14.87 15.45 -22.24
C ARG A 493 -14.58 14.14 -21.51
N GLU A 494 -13.87 13.25 -22.20
CA GLU A 494 -13.26 12.06 -21.62
C GLU A 494 -11.90 11.78 -22.26
N PHE A 495 -11.06 11.03 -21.55
CA PHE A 495 -9.83 10.51 -22.15
C PHE A 495 -10.16 9.26 -22.96
N THR A 496 -9.54 9.11 -24.13
CA THR A 496 -9.80 7.97 -25.02
C THR A 496 -9.49 6.64 -24.35
N ALA A 497 -8.45 6.59 -23.51
CA ALA A 497 -8.07 5.41 -22.73
C ALA A 497 -8.87 5.22 -21.44
N PHE A 498 -9.56 6.27 -20.95
CA PHE A 498 -10.34 6.24 -19.70
C PHE A 498 -11.76 6.78 -19.94
N PRO A 499 -12.57 6.06 -20.74
CA PRO A 499 -13.94 6.47 -21.01
C PRO A 499 -14.75 6.40 -19.71
N LYS A 500 -15.64 7.38 -19.51
CA LYS A 500 -16.55 7.46 -18.35
C LYS A 500 -15.88 7.25 -16.98
N PHE A 501 -14.68 7.78 -16.79
CA PHE A 501 -13.95 7.65 -15.53
C PHE A 501 -14.73 8.31 -14.37
N GLU A 502 -14.85 7.60 -13.24
CA GLU A 502 -15.50 8.08 -12.02
C GLU A 502 -14.47 8.59 -11.02
N ARG A 503 -14.69 9.80 -10.47
CA ARG A 503 -13.77 10.39 -9.48
C ARG A 503 -13.69 9.59 -8.19
N ASP A 504 -14.80 9.01 -7.74
CA ASP A 504 -14.85 8.21 -6.52
C ASP A 504 -14.16 6.86 -6.74
N LEU A 505 -12.93 6.76 -6.24
CA LEU A 505 -12.13 5.54 -6.31
C LEU A 505 -12.71 4.38 -5.47
N PHE A 506 -13.68 4.65 -4.60
CA PHE A 506 -14.31 3.68 -3.71
C PHE A 506 -15.67 3.19 -4.20
N ALA A 507 -16.19 3.71 -5.31
CA ALA A 507 -17.53 3.39 -5.84
C ALA A 507 -17.78 1.88 -6.03
N LYS A 508 -16.72 1.09 -6.29
CA LYS A 508 -16.80 -0.38 -6.42
C LYS A 508 -17.09 -1.11 -5.09
N THR A 509 -16.84 -0.49 -3.94
CA THR A 509 -17.00 -1.09 -2.61
C THR A 509 -18.18 -0.48 -1.87
N THR A 510 -19.23 -1.27 -1.64
CA THR A 510 -20.38 -0.84 -0.83
C THR A 510 -20.11 -1.00 0.67
N HIS A 511 -20.61 -0.06 1.48
CA HIS A 511 -20.53 -0.10 2.95
C HIS A 511 -21.01 -1.44 3.56
N THR A 512 -22.11 -2.00 3.06
CA THR A 512 -22.67 -3.28 3.57
C THR A 512 -21.73 -4.46 3.39
N LYS A 513 -21.09 -4.58 2.21
CA LYS A 513 -20.08 -5.61 1.92
C LYS A 513 -18.83 -5.41 2.78
N LEU A 514 -18.37 -4.18 2.93
CA LEU A 514 -17.21 -3.86 3.76
C LEU A 514 -17.47 -4.24 5.22
N TRP A 515 -18.60 -3.81 5.78
CA TRP A 515 -19.00 -4.12 7.14
C TRP A 515 -19.19 -5.63 7.37
N GLY A 516 -19.81 -6.32 6.41
CA GLY A 516 -19.94 -7.78 6.45
C GLY A 516 -18.58 -8.48 6.53
N TRP A 517 -17.62 -8.03 5.72
CA TRP A 517 -16.25 -8.55 5.72
C TRP A 517 -15.52 -8.25 7.05
N MET A 518 -15.63 -7.02 7.58
CA MET A 518 -15.02 -6.65 8.85
C MET A 518 -15.55 -7.51 10.00
N LYS A 519 -16.87 -7.71 10.08
CA LYS A 519 -17.49 -8.60 11.09
C LYS A 519 -17.03 -10.05 10.96
N ALA A 520 -16.88 -10.55 9.74
CA ALA A 520 -16.36 -11.89 9.52
C ALA A 520 -14.93 -12.04 10.06
N LYS A 521 -14.06 -11.04 9.80
CA LYS A 521 -12.68 -11.02 10.33
C LYS A 521 -12.63 -10.88 11.85
N LEU A 522 -13.44 -10.02 12.44
CA LEU A 522 -13.56 -9.93 13.90
C LEU A 522 -14.02 -11.26 14.52
N LYS A 523 -14.90 -12.02 13.85
CA LYS A 523 -15.32 -13.34 14.33
C LYS A 523 -14.17 -14.36 14.28
N GLU A 524 -13.42 -14.38 13.18
CA GLU A 524 -12.22 -15.22 13.00
C GLU A 524 -11.16 -14.94 14.09
N TRP A 525 -10.95 -13.66 14.39
CA TRP A 525 -10.00 -13.19 15.40
C TRP A 525 -10.45 -13.40 16.84
N ARG A 526 -11.75 -13.63 17.08
CA ARG A 526 -12.23 -14.03 18.41
C ARG A 526 -12.06 -15.53 18.66
N SER A 527 -12.07 -16.33 17.59
CA SER A 527 -11.88 -17.79 17.71
C SER A 527 -10.43 -18.21 17.90
N VAL A 528 -9.47 -17.33 17.63
CA VAL A 528 -8.04 -17.60 17.76
C VAL A 528 -7.38 -16.43 18.50
N PRO A 529 -6.61 -16.66 19.58
CA PRO A 529 -5.89 -15.57 20.26
C PRO A 529 -4.99 -14.82 19.27
N ILE A 530 -4.99 -13.48 19.34
CA ILE A 530 -4.19 -12.56 18.51
C ILE A 530 -3.23 -11.76 19.36
#